data_AF-A0A942QLG9-F1
#
_entry.id   AF-A0A942QLG9-F1
#
_cell.length_a   1.000
_cell.length_b   1.000
_cell.length_c   1.000
_cell.angle_alpha   90.00
_cell.angle_beta   90.00
_cell.angle_gamma   90.00
#
_symmetry.space_group_name_H-M   'P 1'
#
loop_
_entity.id
_entity.type
_entity.pdbx_description
1 polymer ?
#
loop_
_entity_poly.entity_id
_entity_poly.type
_entity_poly.pdbx_seq_one_letter_code
_entity_poly.pdbx_strand_id
1 'polypeptide(L)'
;LHPQIGGPATLASYGVSRAADRPIPKVHADALAAVPQAHREFLAALPAMHRAGDSLFVHAGLRPGVPLDQQSETDLVWIRDLFLIEVESFGPLVVHGHTAIDQATHYGNRINLDSGAAYGGPLSAVVIEGREAALLTPQGRKKLPGPPPMLFGNG
;
A
#
# COMPACT_ATOMS: atom_id res chain seq x y z
N LEU A 1 21.45 -4.73 -1.16
CA LEU A 1 20.11 -4.14 -1.38
C LEU A 1 19.51 -4.79 -2.61
N HIS A 2 18.26 -5.23 -2.56
CA HIS A 2 17.64 -5.85 -3.73
C HIS A 2 17.30 -4.77 -4.78
N PRO A 3 17.77 -4.89 -6.04
CA PRO A 3 17.65 -3.82 -7.04
C PRO A 3 16.20 -3.51 -7.44
N GLN A 4 15.27 -4.43 -7.20
CA GLN A 4 13.88 -4.32 -7.66
C GLN A 4 12.93 -3.62 -6.66
N ILE A 5 13.40 -3.17 -5.50
CA ILE A 5 12.53 -2.65 -4.42
C ILE A 5 12.79 -1.16 -4.13
N GLY A 6 13.36 -0.42 -5.09
CA GLY A 6 13.53 1.04 -5.01
C GLY A 6 14.55 1.57 -3.99
N GLY A 7 15.08 0.73 -3.10
CA GLY A 7 16.03 1.12 -2.05
C GLY A 7 17.27 1.88 -2.55
N PRO A 8 17.98 1.40 -3.59
CA PRO A 8 19.13 2.13 -4.15
C PRO A 8 18.76 3.52 -4.71
N ALA A 9 17.63 3.65 -5.39
CA ALA A 9 17.17 4.94 -5.93
C ALA A 9 16.77 5.91 -4.81
N THR A 10 16.13 5.39 -3.75
CA THR A 10 15.80 6.16 -2.54
C THR A 10 17.06 6.68 -1.87
N LEU A 11 18.06 5.84 -1.66
CA LEU A 11 19.33 6.28 -1.07
C LEU A 11 20.08 7.28 -1.95
N ALA A 12 20.03 7.10 -3.27
CA ALA A 12 20.62 8.04 -4.22
C ALA A 12 19.95 9.42 -4.17
N SER A 13 18.63 9.52 -3.91
CA SER A 13 17.95 10.81 -3.78
C SER A 13 18.39 11.60 -2.53
N TYR A 14 18.96 10.92 -1.52
CA TYR A 14 19.63 11.51 -0.37
C TYR A 14 21.14 11.73 -0.57
N GLY A 15 21.68 11.48 -1.76
CA GLY A 15 23.11 11.62 -2.06
C GLY A 15 23.97 10.40 -1.70
N VAL A 16 23.37 9.29 -1.25
CA VAL A 16 24.08 8.04 -0.98
C VAL A 16 24.15 7.20 -2.26
N SER A 17 25.13 7.52 -3.11
CA SER A 17 25.31 6.84 -4.40
C SER A 17 25.85 5.42 -4.27
N ARG A 18 25.56 4.61 -5.30
CA ARG A 18 26.06 3.23 -5.46
C ARG A 18 25.78 2.33 -4.26
N ALA A 19 24.65 2.56 -3.57
CA ALA A 19 24.29 1.83 -2.37
C ALA A 19 24.16 0.30 -2.59
N ALA A 20 23.84 -0.15 -3.80
CA ALA A 20 23.78 -1.57 -4.13
C ALA A 20 25.18 -2.23 -4.24
N ASP A 21 26.22 -1.47 -4.58
CA ASP A 21 27.58 -1.96 -4.85
C ASP A 21 28.47 -1.98 -3.59
N ARG A 22 27.94 -1.53 -2.46
CA ARG A 22 28.71 -1.19 -1.26
C ARG A 22 28.32 -2.09 -0.08
N PRO A 23 29.25 -2.35 0.86
CA PRO A 23 28.92 -3.09 2.08
C PRO A 23 27.80 -2.41 2.88
N ILE A 24 26.81 -3.21 3.32
CA ILE A 24 25.63 -2.73 4.05
C ILE A 24 25.99 -1.82 5.24
N PRO A 25 26.99 -2.13 6.10
CA PRO A 25 27.32 -1.25 7.23
C PRO A 25 27.75 0.15 6.79
N LYS A 26 28.51 0.25 5.69
CA LYS A 26 28.96 1.54 5.14
C LYS A 26 27.80 2.32 4.53
N VAL A 27 26.91 1.64 3.82
CA VAL A 27 25.69 2.26 3.25
C VAL A 27 24.77 2.76 4.36
N HIS A 28 24.63 1.97 5.43
CA HIS A 28 23.82 2.33 6.59
C HIS A 28 24.38 3.57 7.31
N ALA A 29 25.69 3.63 7.54
CA ALA A 29 26.33 4.80 8.14
C ALA A 29 26.13 6.07 7.29
N ASP A 30 26.33 5.99 5.98
CA ASP A 30 26.08 7.10 5.06
C ASP A 30 24.61 7.53 5.06
N ALA A 31 23.68 6.57 5.06
CA ALA A 31 22.24 6.85 5.11
C ALA A 31 21.85 7.56 6.41
N LEU A 32 22.38 7.13 7.55
CA LEU A 32 22.14 7.80 8.83
C LEU A 32 22.65 9.24 8.86
N ALA A 33 23.75 9.53 8.15
CA ALA A 33 24.30 10.88 8.03
C ALA A 33 23.56 11.74 7.00
N ALA A 34 23.07 11.13 5.92
CA ALA A 34 22.48 11.84 4.78
C ALA A 34 20.97 12.08 4.92
N VAL A 35 20.23 11.16 5.54
CA VAL A 35 18.77 11.30 5.71
C VAL A 35 18.50 12.28 6.86
N PRO A 36 17.83 13.42 6.60
CA PRO A 36 17.56 14.42 7.62
C PRO A 36 16.78 13.85 8.80
N GLN A 37 17.09 14.31 10.01
CA GLN A 37 16.39 13.91 11.23
C GLN A 37 14.87 14.07 11.10
N ALA A 38 14.40 15.19 10.55
CA ALA A 38 12.97 15.45 10.34
C ALA A 38 12.28 14.38 9.46
N HIS A 39 12.97 13.82 8.45
CA HIS A 39 12.41 12.75 7.62
C HIS A 39 12.34 11.42 8.38
N ARG A 40 13.34 11.14 9.23
CA ARG A 40 13.36 9.94 10.08
C ARG A 40 12.26 10.00 11.13
N GLU A 41 12.07 11.15 11.75
CA GLU A 41 10.99 11.42 12.70
C GLU A 41 9.62 11.32 12.03
N PHE A 42 9.46 11.90 10.85
CA PHE A 42 8.25 11.74 10.05
C PHE A 42 7.91 10.26 9.81
N LEU A 43 8.87 9.48 9.30
CA LEU A 43 8.68 8.04 9.05
C LEU A 43 8.35 7.26 10.32
N ALA A 44 9.02 7.56 11.43
CA ALA A 44 8.78 6.91 12.72
C ALA A 44 7.42 7.25 13.34
N ALA A 45 6.84 8.40 12.97
CA ALA A 45 5.54 8.86 13.46
C ALA A 45 4.35 8.34 12.62
N LEU A 46 4.59 7.73 11.45
CA LEU A 46 3.50 7.22 10.60
C LEU A 46 2.81 6.03 11.28
N PRO A 47 1.48 6.07 11.47
CA PRO A 47 0.76 4.93 12.00
C PRO A 47 0.66 3.83 10.95
N ALA A 48 0.78 2.56 11.36
CA ALA A 48 0.58 1.40 10.47
C ALA A 48 -0.88 1.24 10.02
N MET A 49 -1.81 1.85 10.75
CA MET A 49 -3.25 1.83 10.50
C MET A 49 -3.85 3.20 10.84
N HIS A 50 -4.68 3.74 9.95
CA HIS A 50 -5.37 5.01 10.17
C HIS A 50 -6.86 4.87 9.91
N ARG A 51 -7.70 5.34 10.84
CA ARG A 51 -9.16 5.30 10.69
C ARG A 51 -9.71 6.70 10.43
N ALA A 52 -10.57 6.82 9.43
CA ALA A 52 -11.34 8.04 9.15
C ALA A 52 -12.79 7.67 8.82
N GLY A 53 -13.71 7.99 9.73
CA GLY A 53 -15.11 7.60 9.63
C GLY A 53 -15.28 6.08 9.49
N ASP A 54 -15.96 5.67 8.41
CA ASP A 54 -16.21 4.28 8.07
C ASP A 54 -15.08 3.62 7.26
N SER A 55 -13.98 4.34 7.01
CA SER A 55 -12.82 3.83 6.27
C SER A 55 -11.63 3.54 7.19
N LEU A 56 -10.88 2.50 6.82
CA LEU A 56 -9.64 2.11 7.47
C LEU A 56 -8.53 2.01 6.43
N PHE A 57 -7.45 2.77 6.61
CA PHE A 57 -6.29 2.78 5.74
C PHE A 57 -5.17 1.93 6.35
N VAL A 58 -4.70 0.95 5.58
CA VAL A 58 -3.59 0.05 5.93
C VAL A 58 -2.73 -0.16 4.69
N HIS A 59 -1.44 -0.48 4.85
CA HIS A 59 -0.57 -0.65 3.68
C HIS A 59 -0.95 -1.88 2.84
N ALA A 60 -1.08 -3.04 3.47
CA ALA A 60 -1.35 -4.31 2.80
C ALA A 60 -2.75 -4.86 3.04
N GLY A 61 -3.15 -5.01 4.31
CA GLY A 61 -4.44 -5.62 4.64
C GLY A 61 -4.64 -5.92 6.12
N LEU A 62 -5.67 -6.71 6.42
CA LEU A 62 -6.01 -7.18 7.77
C LEU A 62 -6.04 -8.71 7.80
N ARG A 63 -5.61 -9.30 8.91
CA ARG A 63 -5.81 -10.72 9.17
C ARG A 63 -7.30 -11.00 9.47
N PRO A 64 -8.00 -11.82 8.67
CA PRO A 64 -9.39 -12.19 8.95
C PRO A 64 -9.54 -12.89 10.31
N GLY A 65 -10.67 -12.65 10.97
CA GLY A 65 -10.97 -13.21 12.28
C GLY A 65 -10.21 -12.60 13.46
N VAL A 66 -9.31 -11.63 13.22
CA VAL A 66 -8.57 -10.93 14.29
C VAL A 66 -9.14 -9.53 14.49
N PRO A 67 -9.49 -9.12 15.73
CA PRO A 67 -9.94 -7.76 16.03
C PRO A 67 -8.97 -6.67 15.56
N LEU A 68 -9.48 -5.50 15.17
CA LEU A 68 -8.66 -4.41 14.59
C LEU A 68 -7.52 -3.96 15.53
N ASP A 69 -7.77 -3.94 16.83
CA ASP A 69 -6.81 -3.57 17.88
C ASP A 69 -5.79 -4.68 18.22
N GLN A 70 -5.95 -5.87 17.62
CA GLN A 70 -5.08 -7.04 17.81
C GLN A 70 -4.34 -7.43 16.52
N GLN A 71 -4.46 -6.62 15.47
CA GLN A 71 -3.72 -6.82 14.23
C GLN A 71 -2.22 -6.64 14.46
N SER A 72 -1.41 -7.53 13.89
CA SER A 72 0.04 -7.41 13.94
C SER A 72 0.53 -6.42 12.88
N GLU A 73 1.57 -5.63 13.20
CA GLU A 73 2.19 -4.73 12.21
C GLU A 73 2.67 -5.50 10.96
N THR A 74 3.18 -6.71 11.15
CA THR A 74 3.57 -7.60 10.04
C THR A 74 2.41 -7.84 9.08
N ASP A 75 1.21 -8.15 9.57
CA ASP A 75 0.05 -8.35 8.71
C ASP A 75 -0.37 -7.05 8.02
N LEU A 76 -0.41 -5.93 8.77
CA LEU A 76 -0.78 -4.62 8.23
C LEU A 76 0.11 -4.18 7.07
N VAL A 77 1.37 -4.62 7.04
CA VAL A 77 2.37 -4.23 6.05
C VAL A 77 2.65 -5.31 4.99
N TRP A 78 2.36 -6.60 5.26
CA TRP A 78 2.82 -7.68 4.35
C TRP A 78 1.78 -8.73 3.97
N ILE A 79 0.59 -8.72 4.55
CA ILE A 79 -0.41 -9.76 4.25
C ILE A 79 -0.86 -9.72 2.78
N ARG A 80 -1.09 -10.90 2.19
CA ARG A 80 -1.67 -11.07 0.85
C ARG A 80 -2.85 -12.03 0.89
N ASP A 81 -2.63 -13.30 0.56
CA ASP A 81 -3.67 -14.25 0.16
C ASP A 81 -4.89 -14.30 1.09
N LEU A 82 -4.69 -14.48 2.40
CA LEU A 82 -5.80 -14.55 3.38
C LEU A 82 -6.69 -13.29 3.36
N PHE A 83 -6.10 -12.12 3.17
CA PHE A 83 -6.84 -10.86 3.11
C PHE A 83 -7.46 -10.62 1.72
N LEU A 84 -6.73 -10.96 0.66
CA LEU A 84 -7.16 -10.66 -0.70
C LEU A 84 -8.38 -11.49 -1.15
N ILE A 85 -8.52 -12.71 -0.64
CA ILE A 85 -9.65 -13.60 -0.93
C ILE A 85 -10.83 -13.43 0.03
N GLU A 86 -10.66 -12.67 1.12
CA GLU A 86 -11.74 -12.45 2.09
C GLU A 86 -12.83 -11.56 1.47
N VAL A 87 -14.06 -12.06 1.50
CA VAL A 87 -15.25 -11.38 0.95
C VAL A 87 -16.11 -10.77 2.06
N GLU A 88 -15.95 -11.25 3.29
CA GLU A 88 -16.70 -10.77 4.44
C GLU A 88 -16.29 -9.36 4.85
N SER A 89 -17.21 -8.66 5.51
CA SER A 89 -16.97 -7.31 6.01
C SER A 89 -16.03 -7.33 7.22
N PHE A 90 -15.02 -6.47 7.21
CA PHE A 90 -14.17 -6.22 8.38
C PHE A 90 -14.79 -5.23 9.39
N GLY A 91 -15.97 -4.68 9.07
CA GLY A 91 -16.56 -3.53 9.76
C GLY A 91 -16.41 -2.26 8.93
N PRO A 92 -15.20 -1.66 8.86
CA PRO A 92 -14.94 -0.52 7.97
C PRO A 92 -14.69 -0.97 6.52
N LEU A 93 -14.74 -0.01 5.60
CA LEU A 93 -14.18 -0.15 4.25
C LEU A 93 -12.65 -0.10 4.35
N VAL A 94 -11.98 -1.20 3.99
CA VAL A 94 -10.51 -1.27 4.06
C VAL A 94 -9.89 -0.70 2.79
N VAL A 95 -9.12 0.38 2.90
CA VAL A 95 -8.36 0.99 1.80
C VAL A 95 -6.91 0.55 1.93
N HIS A 96 -6.39 -0.10 0.90
CA HIS A 96 -5.05 -0.68 0.92
C HIS A 96 -4.32 -0.56 -0.43
N GLY A 97 -3.04 -0.94 -0.41
CA GLY A 97 -2.21 -1.12 -1.58
C GLY A 97 -1.41 -2.43 -1.48
N HIS A 98 -0.10 -2.34 -1.65
CA HIS A 98 0.90 -3.41 -1.49
C HIS A 98 0.87 -4.51 -2.58
N THR A 99 -0.32 -4.84 -3.06
CA THR A 99 -0.53 -5.83 -4.11
C THR A 99 -0.91 -5.11 -5.39
N ALA A 100 0.06 -4.95 -6.29
CA ALA A 100 -0.15 -4.32 -7.58
C ALA A 100 -1.24 -5.04 -8.39
N ILE A 101 -2.17 -4.25 -8.94
CA ILE A 101 -3.25 -4.69 -9.84
C ILE A 101 -3.34 -3.76 -11.05
N ASP A 102 -4.00 -4.20 -12.12
CA ASP A 102 -4.06 -3.43 -13.38
C ASP A 102 -4.75 -2.07 -13.25
N GLN A 103 -5.75 -1.97 -12.36
CA GLN A 103 -6.48 -0.73 -12.10
C GLN A 103 -7.00 -0.73 -10.66
N ALA A 104 -7.03 0.44 -10.02
CA ALA A 104 -7.64 0.61 -8.71
C ALA A 104 -9.07 0.03 -8.71
N THR A 105 -9.40 -0.79 -7.73
CA THR A 105 -10.61 -1.64 -7.78
C THR A 105 -11.32 -1.68 -6.43
N HIS A 106 -12.64 -1.61 -6.46
CA HIS A 106 -13.50 -1.72 -5.29
C HIS A 106 -14.08 -3.14 -5.19
N TYR A 107 -13.72 -3.88 -4.13
CA TYR A 107 -14.12 -5.27 -3.90
C TYR A 107 -15.35 -5.41 -3.00
N GLY A 108 -15.90 -4.29 -2.50
CA GLY A 108 -17.09 -4.26 -1.65
C GLY A 108 -16.73 -4.06 -0.19
N ASN A 109 -15.94 -4.97 0.37
CA ASN A 109 -15.37 -4.87 1.72
C ASN A 109 -14.04 -4.09 1.76
N ARG A 110 -13.32 -4.01 0.63
CA ARG A 110 -12.03 -3.32 0.51
C ARG A 110 -11.84 -2.61 -0.83
N ILE A 111 -10.93 -1.65 -0.86
CA ILE A 111 -10.44 -0.95 -2.06
C ILE A 111 -8.94 -1.15 -2.16
N ASN A 112 -8.48 -1.66 -3.30
CA ASN A 112 -7.04 -1.69 -3.62
C ASN A 112 -6.71 -0.53 -4.57
N LEU A 113 -5.79 0.34 -4.14
CA LEU A 113 -5.33 1.52 -4.90
C LEU A 113 -3.97 1.32 -5.56
N ASP A 114 -3.29 0.21 -5.33
CA ASP A 114 -1.99 -0.07 -5.93
C ASP A 114 -2.15 -0.47 -7.40
N SER A 115 -2.33 0.54 -8.26
CA SER A 115 -2.40 0.38 -9.71
C SER A 115 -1.03 0.25 -10.38
N GLY A 116 0.00 -0.19 -9.63
CA GLY A 116 1.31 -0.53 -10.19
C GLY A 116 2.17 0.68 -10.60
N ALA A 117 2.04 1.82 -9.92
CA ALA A 117 2.80 3.04 -10.24
C ALA A 117 4.33 2.81 -10.30
N ALA A 118 4.86 1.99 -9.39
CA ALA A 118 6.27 1.62 -9.36
C ALA A 118 6.74 0.81 -10.59
N TYR A 119 5.80 0.24 -11.35
CA TYR A 119 6.03 -0.61 -12.52
C TYR A 119 5.59 0.05 -13.83
N GLY A 120 5.34 1.37 -13.82
CA GLY A 120 4.89 2.13 -14.99
C GLY A 120 3.38 2.22 -15.15
N GLY A 121 2.60 1.66 -14.22
CA GLY A 121 1.16 1.92 -14.11
C GLY A 121 0.85 3.33 -13.60
N PRO A 122 -0.43 3.72 -13.52
CA PRO A 122 -0.81 5.03 -13.00
C PRO A 122 -0.64 5.13 -11.49
N LEU A 123 -0.40 6.34 -10.97
CA LEU A 123 -0.61 6.68 -9.56
C LEU A 123 -2.08 7.07 -9.37
N SER A 124 -2.83 6.23 -8.67
CA SER A 124 -4.27 6.41 -8.49
C SER A 124 -4.61 7.11 -7.18
N ALA A 125 -5.60 8.00 -7.22
CA ALA A 125 -6.16 8.68 -6.06
C ALA A 125 -7.69 8.62 -6.13
N VAL A 126 -8.35 8.48 -4.97
CA VAL A 126 -9.81 8.35 -4.88
C VAL A 126 -10.40 9.37 -3.93
N VAL A 127 -11.64 9.76 -4.20
CA VAL A 127 -12.52 10.38 -3.21
C VAL A 127 -13.42 9.29 -2.62
N ILE A 128 -13.61 9.31 -1.31
CA ILE A 128 -14.41 8.34 -0.56
C ILE A 128 -15.56 9.09 0.12
N GLU A 129 -16.79 8.65 -0.13
CA GLU A 129 -18.01 9.19 0.46
C GLU A 129 -18.81 8.04 1.07
N GLY A 130 -18.76 7.91 2.40
CA GLY A 130 -19.27 6.73 3.10
C GLY A 130 -18.47 5.48 2.73
N ARG A 131 -19.12 4.53 2.05
CA ARG A 131 -18.48 3.30 1.54
C ARG A 131 -18.30 3.28 0.03
N GLU A 132 -18.72 4.34 -0.68
CA GLU A 132 -18.50 4.46 -2.12
C GLU A 132 -17.18 5.20 -2.38
N ALA A 133 -16.54 4.87 -3.49
CA ALA A 133 -15.33 5.56 -3.92
C ALA A 133 -15.28 5.78 -5.44
N ALA A 134 -14.70 6.91 -5.83
CA ALA A 134 -14.48 7.27 -7.21
C ALA A 134 -13.02 7.66 -7.44
N LEU A 135 -12.43 7.13 -8.51
CA LEU A 135 -11.14 7.53 -9.02
C LEU A 135 -11.19 9.00 -9.47
N LEU A 136 -10.19 9.76 -9.07
CA LEU A 136 -9.99 11.13 -9.54
C LEU A 136 -9.19 11.09 -10.84
N THR A 137 -9.78 11.58 -11.93
CA THR A 137 -9.13 11.71 -13.24
C THR A 137 -9.13 13.17 -13.71
N PRO A 138 -8.34 13.52 -14.75
CA PRO A 138 -8.40 14.85 -15.34
C PRO A 138 -9.78 15.23 -15.88
N GLN A 139 -10.65 14.26 -16.14
CA GLN A 139 -12.03 14.45 -16.62
C GLN A 139 -13.06 14.45 -15.47
N GLY A 140 -12.62 14.34 -14.21
CA GLY A 140 -13.48 14.33 -13.03
C GLY A 140 -13.51 12.99 -12.30
N ARG A 141 -14.59 12.76 -11.53
CA ARG A 141 -14.78 11.54 -10.74
C ARG A 141 -15.26 10.41 -11.63
N LYS A 142 -14.57 9.27 -11.63
CA LYS A 142 -14.98 8.04 -12.32
C LYS A 142 -15.21 6.94 -11.29
N LYS A 143 -16.34 6.24 -11.34
CA LYS A 143 -16.62 5.12 -10.43
C LYS A 143 -15.52 4.07 -10.55
N LEU A 144 -15.06 3.54 -9.41
CA LEU A 144 -14.14 2.41 -9.43
C LEU A 144 -14.82 1.16 -10.03
N PRO A 145 -14.09 0.35 -10.79
CA PRO A 145 -14.57 -0.95 -11.23
C PRO A 145 -14.78 -1.88 -10.02
N GLY A 146 -15.72 -2.82 -10.19
CA GLY A 146 -15.81 -3.99 -9.32
C GLY A 146 -14.69 -4.99 -9.59
N PRO A 147 -14.55 -6.05 -8.78
CA PRO A 147 -13.60 -7.12 -9.06
C PRO A 147 -13.87 -7.73 -10.44
N PRO A 148 -12.82 -8.19 -11.15
CA PRO A 148 -13.04 -8.98 -12.36
C PRO A 148 -13.90 -10.20 -12.02
N PRO A 149 -14.80 -10.62 -12.94
CA PRO A 149 -15.58 -11.84 -12.73
C PRO A 149 -14.63 -13.01 -12.48
N MET A 150 -14.90 -13.80 -11.43
CA MET A 150 -14.20 -15.04 -11.16
C MET A 150 -14.34 -15.93 -12.41
N LEU A 151 -13.24 -16.17 -13.12
CA LEU A 151 -13.22 -17.18 -14.18
C LEU A 151 -13.34 -18.53 -13.47
N PHE A 152 -14.55 -19.05 -13.33
CA PHE A 152 -14.74 -20.45 -13.00
C PHE A 152 -14.17 -21.25 -14.18
N GLY A 153 -12.97 -21.82 -13.98
CA GLY A 153 -12.45 -22.83 -14.88
C GLY A 153 -13.41 -24.02 -14.82
N ASN A 154 -14.05 -24.34 -15.94
CA ASN A 154 -14.68 -25.64 -16.12
C ASN A 154 -13.58 -26.71 -16.02
N GLY A 155 -13.62 -27.49 -14.94
CA GLY A 155 -12.81 -28.69 -14.73
C GLY A 155 -13.62 -29.71 -13.97
#